data_AF-A0A7C7JU03-F1
#
_entry.id   AF-A0A7C7JU03-F1
#
_cell.length_a   1.000
_cell.length_b   1.000
_cell.length_c   1.000
_cell.angle_alpha   90.00
_cell.angle_beta   90.00
_cell.angle_gamma   90.00
#
_symmetry.space_group_name_H-M   'P 1'
#
loop_
_entity.id
_entity.type
_entity.pdbx_description
1 polymer ?
#
loop_
_entity_poly.entity_id
_entity_poly.type
_entity_poly.pdbx_seq_one_letter_code
_entity_poly.pdbx_strand_id
1 'polypeptide(L)'
;MKFTIGFEKEDVTTLHSYWDEIIRTQQWSEGKFTKLFEERWSRHNRLASVAFSSWSGGALAALEYFDVKGHTVLCPSNTFMATPLSVIKAGGNVEFVD
;
A
#
# COMPACT_ATOMS: atom_id res chain seq x y z
N MET A 1 2.99 -4.90 -28.80
CA MET A 1 3.82 -5.48 -27.72
C MET A 1 2.88 -6.24 -26.78
N LYS A 2 3.12 -7.53 -26.53
CA LYS A 2 2.30 -8.29 -25.57
C LYS A 2 2.90 -8.08 -24.18
N PHE A 3 2.19 -7.37 -23.30
CA PHE A 3 2.60 -7.27 -21.91
C PHE A 3 2.49 -8.67 -21.27
N THR A 4 3.60 -9.15 -20.72
CA THR A 4 3.69 -10.43 -20.03
C THR A 4 4.39 -10.22 -18.70
N ILE A 5 3.78 -10.71 -17.62
CA ILE A 5 4.43 -10.76 -16.32
C ILE A 5 5.14 -12.11 -16.26
N GLY A 6 6.46 -12.09 -16.11
CA GLY A 6 7.24 -13.30 -15.88
C GLY A 6 7.03 -13.78 -14.45
N PHE A 7 6.46 -14.96 -14.30
CA PHE A 7 6.48 -15.69 -13.04
C PHE A 7 7.39 -16.89 -13.22
N GLU A 8 8.29 -17.12 -12.27
CA GLU A 8 9.03 -18.36 -12.23
C GLU A 8 8.04 -19.50 -11.96
N LYS A 9 8.27 -20.68 -12.57
CA LYS A 9 7.32 -21.81 -12.43
C LYS A 9 7.21 -22.26 -10.98
N GLU A 10 8.28 -22.08 -10.22
CA GLU A 10 8.40 -22.35 -8.81
C GLU A 10 7.53 -21.41 -7.96
N ASP A 11 7.33 -20.17 -8.39
CA ASP A 11 6.48 -19.19 -7.69
C ASP A 11 5.01 -19.59 -7.75
N VAL A 12 4.57 -20.20 -8.86
CA VAL A 12 3.19 -20.66 -9.04
C VAL A 12 2.81 -21.71 -8.00
N THR A 13 3.72 -22.66 -7.73
CA THR A 13 3.49 -23.70 -6.72
C THR A 13 3.36 -23.08 -5.33
N THR A 14 4.22 -22.12 -5.01
CA THR A 14 4.18 -21.39 -3.73
C THR A 14 2.89 -20.59 -3.58
N LEU A 15 2.49 -19.86 -4.62
CA LEU A 15 1.24 -19.08 -4.63
C LEU A 15 0.02 -19.97 -4.35
N HIS A 16 -0.11 -21.10 -5.07
CA HIS A 16 -1.22 -22.01 -4.86
C HIS A 16 -1.26 -22.58 -3.44
N SER A 17 -0.10 -22.91 -2.85
CA SER A 17 -0.05 -23.39 -1.47
C SER A 17 -0.60 -22.37 -0.46
N TYR A 18 -0.39 -21.07 -0.71
CA TYR A 18 -0.96 -20.01 0.13
C TYR A 18 -2.47 -19.88 -0.07
N TRP A 19 -2.96 -19.98 -1.31
CA TRP A 19 -4.40 -19.97 -1.60
C TRP A 19 -5.11 -21.17 -0.98
N ASP A 20 -4.55 -22.37 -1.06
CA ASP A 20 -5.10 -23.57 -0.43
C ASP A 20 -5.23 -23.38 1.09
N GLU A 21 -4.25 -22.74 1.73
CA GLU A 21 -4.33 -22.41 3.15
C GLU A 21 -5.42 -21.37 3.46
N ILE A 22 -5.56 -20.31 2.66
CA ILE A 22 -6.63 -19.31 2.82
C ILE A 22 -8.00 -19.98 2.69
N ILE A 23 -8.19 -20.80 1.65
CA ILE A 23 -9.44 -21.52 1.39
C ILE A 23 -9.74 -22.51 2.52
N ARG A 24 -8.74 -23.25 3.01
CA ARG A 24 -8.93 -24.22 4.10
C ARG A 24 -9.29 -23.53 5.42
N THR A 25 -8.70 -22.37 5.72
CA THR A 25 -8.89 -21.64 6.99
C THR A 25 -10.09 -20.70 6.98
N GLN A 26 -10.59 -20.30 5.80
CA GLN A 26 -11.69 -19.35 5.62
C GLN A 26 -11.44 -17.99 6.30
N GLN A 27 -10.18 -17.61 6.52
CA GLN A 27 -9.81 -16.31 7.07
C GLN A 27 -9.53 -15.32 5.94
N TRP A 28 -10.56 -14.58 5.55
CA TRP A 28 -10.55 -13.72 4.36
C TRP A 28 -10.01 -12.30 4.59
N SER A 29 -10.02 -11.83 5.84
CA SER A 29 -9.54 -10.49 6.23
C SER A 29 -8.59 -10.61 7.41
N GLU A 30 -7.57 -9.74 7.44
CA GLU A 30 -6.56 -9.70 8.51
C GLU A 30 -5.95 -11.08 8.81
N GLY A 31 -5.75 -11.85 7.74
CA GLY A 31 -5.31 -13.24 7.80
C GLY A 31 -3.81 -13.39 8.08
N LYS A 32 -3.39 -14.64 8.29
CA LYS A 32 -1.98 -15.04 8.42
C LYS A 32 -1.08 -14.36 7.39
N PHE A 33 -1.50 -14.30 6.13
CA PHE A 33 -0.68 -13.76 5.04
C PHE A 33 -0.55 -12.23 5.07
N THR A 34 -1.54 -11.50 5.59
CA THR A 34 -1.43 -10.05 5.86
C THR A 34 -0.35 -9.80 6.91
N LYS A 35 -0.45 -10.50 8.05
CA LYS A 35 0.54 -10.39 9.13
C LYS A 35 1.95 -10.77 8.67
N LEU A 36 2.08 -11.88 7.93
CA LEU A 36 3.36 -12.30 7.37
C LEU A 36 3.93 -11.25 6.42
N PHE A 37 3.10 -10.63 5.58
CA PHE A 37 3.54 -9.55 4.70
C PHE A 37 4.07 -8.36 5.50
N GLU A 38 3.32 -7.90 6.50
CA GLU A 38 3.73 -6.78 7.38
C GLU A 38 5.03 -7.08 8.11
N GLU A 39 5.21 -8.28 8.67
CA GLU A 39 6.44 -8.70 9.36
C GLU A 39 7.65 -8.69 8.41
N ARG A 40 7.49 -9.25 7.21
CA ARG A 40 8.56 -9.33 6.22
C ARG A 40 8.91 -7.96 5.67
N TRP A 41 7.90 -7.12 5.40
CA TRP A 41 8.08 -5.75 4.94
C TRP A 41 8.74 -4.88 6.01
N SER A 42 8.32 -5.05 7.28
CA SER A 42 8.92 -4.34 8.41
C SER A 42 10.40 -4.67 8.55
N ARG A 43 10.76 -5.95 8.45
CA ARG A 43 12.16 -6.38 8.50
C ARG A 43 12.98 -5.84 7.32
N HIS A 44 12.40 -5.84 6.12
CA HIS A 44 13.07 -5.32 4.93
C HIS A 44 13.37 -3.82 5.05
N ASN A 45 12.41 -3.03 5.52
CA ASN A 45 12.52 -1.57 5.61
C ASN A 45 13.08 -1.07 6.95
N ARG A 46 13.21 -1.96 7.95
CA ARG A 46 13.59 -1.63 9.34
C ARG A 46 12.66 -0.60 10.00
N LEU A 47 11.38 -0.65 9.67
CA LEU A 47 10.32 0.24 10.16
C LEU A 47 9.05 -0.56 10.45
N ALA A 48 8.19 -0.06 11.34
CA ALA A 48 6.86 -0.63 11.53
C ALA A 48 6.07 -0.54 10.21
N SER A 49 5.33 -1.59 9.87
CA SER A 49 4.56 -1.67 8.63
C SER A 49 3.13 -2.10 8.89
N VAL A 50 2.22 -1.48 8.16
CA VAL A 50 0.79 -1.80 8.16
C VAL A 50 0.30 -1.89 6.72
N ALA A 51 -0.43 -2.95 6.39
CA ALA A 51 -0.95 -3.19 5.06
C ALA A 51 -2.26 -2.42 4.82
N PHE A 52 -2.39 -1.83 3.64
CA PHE A 52 -3.62 -1.20 3.16
C PHE A 52 -4.03 -1.81 1.82
N SER A 53 -5.31 -1.66 1.45
CA SER A 53 -5.86 -2.15 0.18
C SER A 53 -5.31 -1.41 -1.05
N SER A 54 -4.74 -0.23 -0.86
CA SER A 54 -4.10 0.57 -1.90
C SER A 54 -3.11 1.57 -1.32
N TRP A 55 -2.22 2.08 -2.17
CA TRP A 55 -1.32 3.17 -1.79
C TRP A 55 -2.08 4.41 -1.31
N SER A 56 -3.13 4.84 -2.03
CA SER A 56 -3.91 6.04 -1.66
C SER A 56 -4.63 5.87 -0.32
N GLY A 57 -5.08 4.65 0.01
CA GLY A 57 -5.67 4.35 1.32
C GLY A 57 -4.66 4.54 2.46
N GLY A 58 -3.42 4.07 2.27
CA GLY A 58 -2.33 4.30 3.24
C GLY A 58 -1.93 5.77 3.34
N ALA A 59 -1.86 6.47 2.21
CA ALA A 59 -1.57 7.91 2.18
C ALA A 59 -2.63 8.71 2.94
N LEU A 60 -3.92 8.43 2.73
CA LEU A 60 -5.01 9.11 3.42
C LEU A 60 -4.94 8.87 4.94
N ALA A 61 -4.74 7.63 5.38
CA ALA A 61 -4.61 7.31 6.80
C ALA A 61 -3.45 8.06 7.46
N ALA A 62 -2.30 8.14 6.78
CA ALA A 62 -1.14 8.89 7.28
C ALA A 62 -1.43 10.40 7.35
N LEU A 63 -2.00 10.97 6.29
CA LEU A 63 -2.31 12.42 6.24
C LEU A 63 -3.36 12.83 7.27
N GLU A 64 -4.38 12.00 7.52
CA GLU A 64 -5.37 12.22 8.58
C GLU A 64 -4.74 12.11 9.96
N TYR A 65 -3.84 11.14 10.18
CA TYR A 65 -3.11 11.01 11.45
C TYR A 65 -2.24 12.24 11.75
N PHE A 66 -1.65 12.86 10.73
CA PHE A 66 -0.87 14.09 10.85
C PHE A 66 -1.72 15.38 10.86
N ASP A 67 -3.05 15.28 10.79
CA ASP A 67 -4.00 16.40 10.81
C ASP A 67 -3.66 17.53 9.82
N VAL A 68 -3.42 17.16 8.56
CA VAL A 68 -3.05 18.13 7.51
C VAL A 68 -4.18 19.08 7.09
N LYS A 69 -5.37 18.97 7.70
CA LYS A 69 -6.53 19.76 7.35
C LYS A 69 -6.26 21.25 7.55
N GLY A 70 -6.52 22.06 6.53
CA GLY A 70 -6.26 23.50 6.52
C GLY A 70 -4.77 23.89 6.41
N HIS A 71 -3.86 22.92 6.44
CA HIS A 71 -2.43 23.13 6.26
C HIS A 71 -2.02 22.97 4.79
N THR A 72 -0.88 23.56 4.44
CA THR A 72 -0.25 23.40 3.12
C THR A 72 0.67 22.18 3.13
N VAL A 73 0.54 21.31 2.13
CA VAL A 73 1.41 20.16 1.88
C VAL A 73 2.09 20.33 0.53
N LEU A 74 3.42 20.30 0.55
CA LEU A 74 4.24 20.39 -0.65
C LEU A 74 4.21 19.06 -1.41
N CYS A 75 3.90 19.11 -2.70
CA CYS A 75 3.88 17.94 -3.58
C CYS A 75 4.86 18.16 -4.75
N PRO A 76 5.66 17.16 -5.14
CA PRO A 76 6.46 17.26 -6.37
C PRO A 76 5.55 17.48 -7.59
N SER A 77 5.90 18.42 -8.47
CA SER A 77 5.12 18.76 -9.67
C SER A 77 5.00 17.59 -10.66
N ASN A 78 5.95 16.66 -10.61
CA ASN A 78 6.05 15.48 -11.48
C ASN A 78 5.61 14.16 -10.81
N THR A 79 4.85 14.22 -9.71
CA THR A 79 4.33 13.03 -9.01
C THR A 79 3.08 12.45 -9.68
N PHE A 80 2.71 11.22 -9.31
CA PHE A 80 1.42 10.64 -9.71
C PHE A 80 0.25 11.30 -8.99
N MET A 81 -0.89 11.46 -9.67
CA MET A 81 -2.03 12.26 -9.19
C MET A 81 -2.64 11.77 -7.86
N ALA A 82 -2.41 10.52 -7.48
CA ALA A 82 -2.82 10.03 -6.16
C ALA A 82 -2.23 10.85 -5.01
N THR A 83 -1.01 11.39 -5.16
CA THR A 83 -0.33 12.18 -4.13
C THR A 83 -1.10 13.47 -3.79
N PRO A 84 -1.30 14.43 -4.72
CA PRO A 84 -2.04 15.65 -4.41
C PRO A 84 -3.52 15.40 -4.10
N LEU A 85 -4.14 14.40 -4.74
CA LEU A 85 -5.55 14.08 -4.46
C LEU A 85 -5.77 13.55 -3.05
N SER A 86 -4.81 12.80 -2.49
CA SER A 86 -4.91 12.30 -1.11
C SER A 86 -4.80 13.45 -0.09
N VAL A 87 -3.95 14.45 -0.36
CA VAL A 87 -3.85 15.68 0.45
C VAL A 87 -5.18 16.45 0.42
N ILE A 88 -5.70 16.72 -0.77
CA ILE A 88 -6.97 17.45 -0.94
C ILE A 88 -8.11 16.69 -0.23
N LYS A 89 -8.13 15.35 -0.35
CA LYS A 89 -9.12 14.50 0.30
C LYS A 89 -9.05 14.57 1.84
N ALA A 90 -7.84 14.68 2.40
CA ALA A 90 -7.61 14.90 3.83
C ALA A 90 -7.90 16.35 4.27
N GLY A 91 -8.25 17.25 3.35
CA GLY A 91 -8.57 18.65 3.63
C GLY A 91 -7.36 19.59 3.67
N GLY A 92 -6.19 19.14 3.20
CA GLY A 92 -5.00 19.97 3.04
C GLY A 92 -5.00 20.75 1.72
N ASN A 93 -4.24 21.85 1.69
CA ASN A 93 -3.97 22.61 0.48
C ASN A 93 -2.69 22.06 -0.18
N VAL A 94 -2.71 21.86 -1.50
CA VAL A 94 -1.54 21.39 -2.24
C VAL A 94 -0.79 22.58 -2.81
N GLU A 95 0.53 22.62 -2.59
CA GLU A 95 1.44 23.48 -3.33
C GLU A 95 2.42 22.60 -4.09
N PHE A 96 2.51 22.79 -5.41
CA PHE A 96 3.42 22.02 -6.25
C PHE A 96 4.83 22.64 -6.24
N VAL A 97 5.85 21.80 -6.12
CA VAL A 97 7.27 22.18 -6.08
C VAL A 97 8.10 21.34 -7.05
N ASP A 98 9.17 21.92 -7.62
CA ASP A 98 10.11 21.27 -8.55
C ASP A 98 11.38 20.75 -7.85
#